data_AF-A0A925EC90-F1
#
_entry.id   AF-A0A925EC90-F1
#
_cell.length_a   1.000
_cell.length_b   1.000
_cell.length_c   1.000
_cell.angle_alpha   90.00
_cell.angle_beta   90.00
_cell.angle_gamma   90.00
#
_symmetry.space_group_name_H-M   'P 1'
#
loop_
_entity.id
_entity.type
_entity.pdbx_description
1 polymer ?
#
loop_
_entity_poly.entity_id
_entity_poly.type
_entity_poly.pdbx_seq_one_letter_code
_entity_poly.pdbx_strand_id
1 'polypeptide(L)'
;MKKLFIILFAGVLILPASAQEYKGARAKSQEEKLNEEYCTGLFKSAEGTILDVSSSTNAGGYTNVLDWLQGRVAGLQIYTSGTGVTIPVIRGTVPGIYIDEIPVSLNSLGILNINDIAIIKVIKNPFYGGFNGSGGAIAIYTLGG
;
A
#
# COMPACT_ATOMS: atom_id res chain seq x y z
N MET A 1 -18.19 -43.48 64.32
CA MET A 1 -18.96 -42.82 63.24
C MET A 1 -18.88 -41.32 63.43
N LYS A 2 -18.78 -40.60 62.31
CA LYS A 2 -18.95 -39.14 62.10
C LYS A 2 -17.66 -38.30 62.14
N LYS A 3 -17.43 -37.73 60.96
CA LYS A 3 -16.27 -36.99 60.45
C LYS A 3 -16.24 -35.58 61.05
N LEU A 4 -15.05 -35.08 61.38
CA LEU A 4 -14.83 -33.66 61.63
C LEU A 4 -13.84 -33.16 60.56
N PHE A 5 -14.34 -32.35 59.63
CA PHE A 5 -13.59 -31.78 58.51
C PHE A 5 -12.83 -30.54 58.99
N ILE A 6 -11.52 -30.54 58.84
CA ILE A 6 -10.66 -29.36 58.98
C ILE A 6 -10.68 -28.64 57.62
N ILE A 7 -11.19 -27.41 57.58
CA ILE A 7 -11.09 -26.54 56.41
C ILE A 7 -9.88 -25.64 56.61
N LEU A 8 -8.79 -25.97 55.93
CA LEU A 8 -7.60 -25.11 55.80
C LEU A 8 -7.84 -24.17 54.61
N PHE A 9 -8.18 -22.92 54.89
CA PHE A 9 -8.39 -21.90 53.86
C PHE A 9 -7.04 -21.34 53.41
N ALA A 10 -6.34 -22.08 52.54
CA ALA A 10 -5.16 -21.58 51.85
C ALA A 10 -5.61 -20.64 50.73
N GLY A 11 -5.62 -19.33 51.00
CA GLY A 11 -5.87 -18.31 50.01
C GLY A 11 -4.76 -18.30 48.95
N VAL A 12 -5.02 -18.94 47.81
CA VAL A 12 -4.18 -18.80 46.62
C VAL A 12 -4.60 -17.50 45.92
N LEU A 13 -3.80 -16.45 46.12
CA LEU A 13 -3.93 -15.19 45.41
C LEU A 13 -3.39 -15.39 43.98
N ILE A 14 -4.26 -15.83 43.06
CA ILE A 14 -3.92 -15.92 41.64
C ILE A 14 -4.03 -14.51 41.07
N LEU A 15 -2.91 -13.80 40.98
CA LEU A 15 -2.81 -12.63 40.12
C LEU A 15 -2.95 -13.12 38.68
N PRO A 16 -3.96 -12.67 37.89
CA PRO A 16 -3.85 -12.79 36.45
C PRO A 16 -2.70 -11.86 36.05
N ALA A 17 -1.50 -12.42 35.93
CA ALA A 17 -0.45 -11.83 35.13
C ALA A 17 -1.04 -11.75 33.73
N SER A 18 -1.65 -10.59 33.43
CA SER A 18 -1.96 -10.20 32.08
C SER A 18 -0.61 -10.17 31.38
N ALA A 19 -0.30 -11.30 30.74
CA ALA A 19 0.84 -11.43 29.86
C ALA A 19 0.57 -10.44 28.73
N GLN A 20 1.04 -9.21 28.92
CA GLN A 20 1.26 -8.31 27.81
C GLN A 20 2.25 -9.04 26.92
N GLU A 21 1.71 -9.64 25.86
CA GLU A 21 2.45 -10.21 24.76
C GLU A 21 3.39 -9.12 24.27
N TYR A 22 4.65 -9.19 24.68
CA TYR A 22 5.70 -8.33 24.18
C TYR A 22 5.90 -8.77 22.73
N LYS A 23 5.18 -8.14 21.80
CA LYS A 23 5.44 -8.26 20.37
C LYS A 23 6.85 -7.73 20.14
N GLY A 24 7.83 -8.60 20.26
CA GLY A 24 9.20 -8.35 19.81
C GLY A 24 9.14 -7.79 18.38
N ALA A 25 10.06 -6.90 18.03
CA ALA A 25 10.07 -6.19 16.77
C ALA A 25 9.83 -7.15 15.60
N ARG A 26 8.61 -7.11 15.04
CA ARG A 26 8.26 -7.90 13.86
C ARG A 26 9.21 -7.49 12.75
N ALA A 27 9.82 -8.46 12.08
CA ALA A 27 10.58 -8.19 10.86
C ALA A 27 9.65 -7.53 9.84
N LYS A 28 9.99 -6.30 9.42
CA LYS A 28 9.20 -5.55 8.44
C LYS A 28 9.15 -6.33 7.13
N SER A 29 7.95 -6.45 6.58
CA SER A 29 7.72 -6.98 5.24
C SER A 29 8.39 -6.08 4.19
N GLN A 30 8.59 -6.61 2.98
CA GLN A 30 9.18 -5.83 1.88
C GLN A 30 8.33 -4.59 1.56
N GLU A 31 7.01 -4.73 1.51
CA GLU A 31 6.09 -3.62 1.28
C GLU A 31 6.19 -2.54 2.38
N GLU A 32 6.32 -2.94 3.65
CA GLU A 32 6.52 -1.99 4.76
C GLU A 32 7.84 -1.23 4.63
N LYS A 33 8.92 -1.89 4.20
CA LYS A 33 10.22 -1.23 3.97
C LYS A 33 10.12 -0.22 2.83
N LEU A 34 9.55 -0.61 1.70
CA LEU A 34 9.36 0.27 0.54
C LEU A 34 8.45 1.47 0.89
N ASN A 35 7.38 1.23 1.65
CA ASN A 35 6.51 2.31 2.14
C ASN A 35 7.26 3.28 3.06
N GLU A 36 8.20 2.76 3.86
CA GLU A 36 8.98 3.60 4.76
C GLU A 36 10.04 4.43 4.06
N GLU A 37 10.62 3.86 3.01
CA GLU A 37 11.70 4.43 2.20
C GLU A 37 11.20 5.52 1.25
N TYR A 38 10.12 5.26 0.51
CA TYR A 38 9.66 6.15 -0.55
C TYR A 38 8.45 7.01 -0.18
N CYS A 39 7.54 6.51 0.67
CA CYS A 39 6.30 7.24 0.97
C CYS A 39 6.43 8.15 2.20
N THR A 40 5.79 9.32 2.14
CA THR A 40 5.72 10.30 3.23
C THR A 40 4.28 10.71 3.57
N GLY A 41 4.10 11.38 4.71
CA GLY A 41 2.84 11.99 5.14
C GLY A 41 1.60 11.10 4.97
N LEU A 42 0.63 11.61 4.19
CA LEU A 42 -0.63 10.93 3.92
C LEU A 42 -0.45 9.68 3.06
N PHE A 43 0.50 9.69 2.11
CA PHE A 43 0.77 8.54 1.25
C PHE A 43 1.34 7.38 2.05
N LYS A 44 2.26 7.64 2.99
CA LYS A 44 2.81 6.62 3.89
C LYS A 44 1.75 5.97 4.76
N SER A 45 0.82 6.78 5.27
CA SER A 45 -0.24 6.34 6.19
C SER A 45 -1.40 5.64 5.49
N ALA A 46 -1.61 5.90 4.19
CA ALA A 46 -2.66 5.28 3.41
C ALA A 46 -2.37 3.80 3.15
N GLU A 47 -3.39 2.97 3.29
CA GLU A 47 -3.33 1.56 2.88
C GLU A 47 -3.36 1.48 1.35
N GLY A 48 -2.46 0.69 0.79
CA GLY A 48 -2.37 0.48 -0.64
C GLY A 48 -1.39 -0.63 -0.98
N THR A 49 -1.54 -1.16 -2.19
CA THR A 49 -0.64 -2.17 -2.74
C THR A 49 0.61 -1.50 -3.27
N ILE A 50 1.78 -1.90 -2.80
CA ILE A 50 3.07 -1.38 -3.27
C ILE A 50 3.70 -2.40 -4.22
N LEU A 51 4.08 -1.92 -5.39
CA LEU A 51 4.76 -2.71 -6.41
C LEU A 51 6.17 -2.15 -6.58
N ASP A 52 7.16 -3.01 -6.38
CA ASP A 52 8.55 -2.70 -6.65
C ASP A 52 8.82 -2.84 -8.15
N VAL A 53 8.97 -1.70 -8.83
CA VAL A 53 9.19 -1.64 -10.27
C VAL A 53 10.66 -1.88 -10.58
N SER A 54 11.55 -1.28 -9.77
CA SER A 54 13.00 -1.36 -9.93
C SER A 54 13.55 -2.79 -9.90
N SER A 55 12.93 -3.68 -9.11
CA SER A 55 13.31 -5.08 -9.01
C SER A 55 12.64 -6.00 -10.04
N SER A 56 11.69 -5.48 -10.84
CA SER A 56 10.92 -6.27 -11.79
C SER A 56 11.66 -6.46 -13.12
N THR A 57 12.00 -7.71 -13.44
CA THR A 57 12.70 -8.10 -14.67
C THR A 57 11.94 -7.75 -15.97
N ASN A 58 10.61 -7.62 -15.91
CA ASN A 58 9.78 -7.40 -17.09
C ASN A 58 9.29 -5.95 -17.22
N ALA A 59 9.71 -5.02 -16.36
CA ALA A 59 9.25 -3.64 -16.39
C ALA A 59 9.70 -2.93 -17.68
N GLY A 60 10.98 -3.06 -18.05
CA GLY A 60 11.57 -2.35 -19.20
C GLY A 60 10.97 -2.68 -20.57
N GLY A 61 10.10 -3.69 -20.69
CA GLY A 61 9.38 -4.01 -21.93
C GLY A 61 8.14 -3.16 -22.19
N TYR A 62 7.70 -2.34 -21.23
CA TYR A 62 6.49 -1.54 -21.33
C TYR A 62 6.82 -0.08 -21.65
N THR A 63 6.09 0.50 -22.60
CA THR A 63 6.24 1.90 -22.99
C THR A 63 5.63 2.86 -21.97
N ASN A 64 4.56 2.43 -21.28
CA ASN A 64 3.88 3.22 -20.27
C ASN A 64 3.77 2.43 -18.96
N VAL A 65 4.03 3.10 -17.84
CA VAL A 65 3.91 2.53 -16.50
C VAL A 65 2.50 1.99 -16.19
N LEU A 66 1.45 2.64 -16.70
CA LEU A 66 0.07 2.19 -16.48
C LEU A 66 -0.21 0.86 -17.16
N ASP A 67 0.36 0.62 -18.34
CA ASP A 67 0.21 -0.67 -19.04
C ASP A 67 0.91 -1.78 -18.23
N TRP A 68 2.04 -1.47 -17.60
CA TRP A 68 2.70 -2.40 -16.69
C TRP A 68 1.84 -2.71 -15.46
N LEU A 69 0.98 -1.81 -14.98
CA LEU A 69 0.08 -2.09 -13.85
C LEU A 69 -1.06 -3.07 -14.19
N GLN A 70 -1.32 -3.33 -15.47
CA GLN A 70 -2.42 -4.19 -15.89
C GLN A 70 -2.28 -5.60 -15.28
N GLY A 71 -3.34 -6.04 -14.59
CA GLY A 71 -3.41 -7.36 -13.95
C GLY A 71 -2.57 -7.52 -12.68
N ARG A 72 -1.84 -6.50 -12.22
CA ARG A 72 -1.00 -6.57 -11.01
C ARG A 72 -1.71 -6.12 -9.74
N VAL A 73 -2.75 -5.29 -9.87
CA VAL A 73 -3.55 -4.82 -8.74
C VAL A 73 -5.01 -5.23 -8.90
N ALA A 74 -5.55 -5.89 -7.87
CA ALA A 74 -6.93 -6.33 -7.87
C ALA A 74 -7.90 -5.14 -7.95
N GLY A 75 -8.81 -5.18 -8.92
CA GLY A 75 -9.79 -4.13 -9.16
C GLY A 75 -9.26 -2.87 -9.84
N LEU A 76 -8.00 -2.88 -10.29
CA LEU A 76 -7.44 -1.89 -11.22
C LEU A 76 -7.63 -2.39 -12.65
N GLN A 77 -8.24 -1.55 -13.48
CA GLN A 77 -8.39 -1.75 -14.90
C GLN A 77 -7.67 -0.62 -15.64
N ILE A 78 -7.07 -0.96 -16.77
CA ILE A 78 -6.35 -0.01 -17.61
C ILE A 78 -7.07 0.02 -18.95
N TYR A 79 -7.51 1.22 -19.35
CA TYR A 79 -8.19 1.45 -20.62
C TYR A 79 -7.31 2.31 -21.51
N THR A 80 -7.24 2.00 -22.80
CA THR A 80 -6.57 2.85 -23.79
C THR A 80 -7.64 3.49 -24.66
N SER A 81 -7.69 4.83 -24.66
CA SER A 81 -8.56 5.58 -25.56
C SER A 81 -8.11 5.39 -27.02
N GLY A 82 -9.02 5.58 -27.98
CA GLY A 82 -8.68 5.61 -29.42
C GLY A 82 -7.67 6.70 -29.80
N THR A 83 -7.45 7.68 -28.93
CA THR A 83 -6.41 8.71 -29.05
C THR A 83 -5.05 8.31 -28.47
N GLY A 84 -4.91 7.08 -27.95
CA GLY A 84 -3.66 6.55 -27.37
C GLY A 84 -3.42 6.92 -25.90
N VAL A 85 -4.37 7.58 -25.24
CA VAL A 85 -4.26 7.94 -23.80
C VAL A 85 -4.64 6.74 -22.94
N THR A 86 -3.74 6.33 -22.04
CA THR A 86 -3.99 5.27 -21.05
C THR A 86 -4.65 5.85 -19.80
N ILE A 87 -5.79 5.27 -19.41
CA ILE A 87 -6.65 5.71 -18.30
C ILE A 87 -6.80 4.57 -17.28
N PRO A 88 -6.32 4.74 -16.05
CA PRO A 88 -6.53 3.79 -14.98
C PRO A 88 -7.90 3.99 -14.34
N VAL A 89 -8.54 2.88 -13.96
CA VAL A 89 -9.84 2.87 -13.30
C VAL A 89 -9.79 1.87 -12.14
N ILE A 90 -10.01 2.36 -10.93
CA ILE A 90 -10.10 1.53 -9.72
C ILE A 90 -11.57 1.39 -9.37
N ARG A 91 -12.10 0.16 -9.43
CA ARG A 91 -13.50 -0.15 -9.04
C ARG A 91 -14.54 0.77 -9.67
N GLY A 92 -14.33 1.17 -10.94
CA GLY A 92 -15.24 2.04 -11.70
C GLY A 92 -14.97 3.54 -11.61
N THR A 93 -13.98 3.98 -10.83
CA THR A 93 -13.63 5.40 -10.67
C THR A 93 -12.19 5.67 -11.12
N VAL A 94 -11.95 6.83 -11.74
CA VAL A 94 -10.60 7.28 -12.11
C VAL A 94 -9.89 7.81 -10.85
N PRO A 95 -8.75 7.21 -10.43
CA PRO A 95 -8.01 7.68 -9.27
C PRO A 95 -7.22 8.96 -9.57
N GLY A 96 -6.81 9.67 -8.51
CA GLY A 96 -5.79 10.71 -8.61
C GLY A 96 -4.42 10.12 -8.97
N ILE A 97 -3.63 10.82 -9.78
CA ILE A 97 -2.28 10.41 -10.20
C ILE A 97 -1.25 11.33 -9.56
N TYR A 98 -0.21 10.74 -9.01
CA TYR A 98 0.87 11.46 -8.35
C TYR A 98 2.22 10.93 -8.82
N ILE A 99 3.17 11.84 -9.04
CA ILE A 99 4.59 11.50 -9.20
C ILE A 99 5.31 12.15 -8.03
N ASP A 100 6.04 11.36 -7.25
CA ASP A 100 6.75 11.82 -6.06
C ASP A 100 5.85 12.69 -5.14
N GLU A 101 4.62 12.21 -4.92
CA GLU A 101 3.58 12.85 -4.09
C GLU A 101 3.02 14.17 -4.63
N ILE A 102 3.43 14.59 -5.83
CA ILE A 102 2.90 15.76 -6.52
C ILE A 102 1.80 15.34 -7.50
N PRO A 103 0.60 15.96 -7.46
CA PRO A 103 -0.49 15.62 -8.36
C PRO A 103 -0.14 15.97 -9.82
N VAL A 104 -0.36 15.04 -10.73
CA VAL A 104 -0.10 15.20 -12.16
C VAL A 104 -1.28 14.79 -13.03
N SER A 105 -1.28 15.22 -14.29
CA SER A 105 -2.28 14.81 -15.27
C SER A 105 -1.93 13.46 -15.90
N LEU A 106 -2.93 12.72 -16.40
CA LEU A 106 -2.71 11.44 -17.09
C LEU A 106 -1.81 11.56 -18.33
N ASN A 107 -1.87 12.69 -19.03
CA ASN A 107 -1.03 12.93 -20.21
C ASN A 107 0.46 13.01 -19.85
N SER A 108 0.79 13.40 -18.62
CA SER A 108 2.17 13.55 -18.14
C SER A 108 2.86 12.19 -17.95
N LEU A 109 2.11 11.10 -17.78
CA LEU A 109 2.66 9.76 -17.56
C LEU A 109 3.34 9.17 -18.79
N GLY A 110 2.96 9.60 -20.00
CA GLY A 110 3.57 9.13 -21.24
C GLY A 110 5.03 9.61 -21.43
N ILE A 111 5.48 10.57 -20.62
CA ILE A 111 6.85 11.10 -20.67
C ILE A 111 7.77 10.34 -19.71
N LEU A 112 7.21 9.65 -18.70
CA LEU A 112 7.98 8.97 -17.67
C LEU A 112 8.50 7.63 -18.18
N ASN A 113 9.82 7.45 -18.14
CA ASN A 113 10.43 6.16 -18.46
C ASN A 113 10.23 5.19 -17.30
N ILE A 114 9.74 3.98 -17.58
CA ILE A 114 9.52 2.96 -16.56
C ILE A 114 10.80 2.55 -15.81
N ASN A 115 11.97 2.67 -16.45
CA ASN A 115 13.25 2.35 -15.82
C ASN A 115 13.66 3.37 -14.75
N ASP A 116 13.06 4.57 -14.76
CA ASP A 116 13.32 5.61 -13.77
C ASP A 116 12.38 5.49 -12.55
N ILE A 117 11.54 4.46 -12.51
CA ILE A 117 10.53 4.26 -11.46
C ILE A 117 11.06 3.27 -10.43
N ALA A 118 11.06 3.69 -9.17
CA ALA A 118 11.41 2.84 -8.04
C ALA A 118 10.23 1.94 -7.67
N ILE A 119 9.14 2.55 -7.23
CA ILE A 119 7.93 1.87 -6.76
C ILE A 119 6.66 2.53 -7.29
N ILE A 120 5.56 1.78 -7.26
CA ILE A 120 4.21 2.32 -7.46
C ILE A 120 3.35 1.89 -6.29
N LYS A 121 2.66 2.85 -5.67
CA LYS A 121 1.67 2.60 -4.63
C LYS A 121 0.27 2.86 -5.14
N VAL A 122 -0.57 1.84 -5.11
CA VAL A 122 -1.99 1.92 -5.52
C VAL A 122 -2.89 1.89 -4.29
N ILE A 123 -3.48 3.05 -3.99
CA ILE A 123 -4.40 3.29 -2.88
C ILE A 123 -5.83 3.16 -3.41
N LYS A 124 -6.53 2.10 -3.00
CA LYS A 124 -7.88 1.79 -3.51
C LYS A 124 -9.00 2.51 -2.77
N ASN A 125 -8.73 2.97 -1.55
CA ASN A 125 -9.68 3.69 -0.73
C ASN A 125 -9.66 5.18 -1.10
N PRO A 126 -10.74 5.94 -0.80
CA PRO A 126 -10.74 7.38 -1.04
C PRO A 126 -9.51 8.06 -0.43
N PHE A 127 -8.80 8.85 -1.23
CA PHE A 127 -7.54 9.49 -0.90
C PHE A 127 -7.65 11.00 -1.11
N TYR A 128 -7.67 11.76 -0.02
CA TYR A 128 -7.91 13.20 -0.06
C TYR A 128 -6.65 14.06 -0.25
N GLY A 129 -5.61 13.52 -0.89
CA GLY A 129 -4.36 14.24 -1.17
C GLY A 129 -4.38 15.10 -2.45
N GLY A 130 -5.51 15.19 -3.16
CA GLY A 130 -5.63 15.98 -4.40
C GLY A 130 -6.98 15.84 -5.10
N PHE A 131 -7.03 16.21 -6.39
CA PHE A 131 -8.24 16.11 -7.22
C PHE A 131 -8.62 14.65 -7.50
N ASN A 132 -9.92 14.35 -7.62
CA ASN A 132 -10.46 12.99 -7.82
C ASN A 132 -10.20 11.99 -6.68
N GLY A 133 -10.08 12.48 -5.44
CA GLY A 133 -9.82 11.64 -4.27
C GLY A 133 -10.85 10.56 -3.97
N SER A 134 -12.06 10.62 -4.54
CA SER A 134 -13.07 9.55 -4.38
C SER A 134 -12.67 8.22 -5.04
N GLY A 135 -11.82 8.26 -6.07
CA GLY A 135 -11.33 7.08 -6.79
C GLY A 135 -10.09 6.44 -6.19
N GLY A 136 -9.57 7.01 -5.10
CA GLY A 136 -8.26 6.65 -4.54
C GLY A 136 -7.11 7.33 -5.29
N ALA A 137 -5.94 6.71 -5.23
CA ALA A 137 -4.72 7.29 -5.78
C ALA A 137 -3.75 6.24 -6.34
N ILE A 138 -3.04 6.63 -7.39
CA ILE A 138 -1.86 5.93 -7.90
C ILE A 138 -0.67 6.88 -7.72
N ALA A 139 0.22 6.54 -6.80
CA ALA A 139 1.44 7.28 -6.54
C ALA A 139 2.62 6.54 -7.16
N ILE A 140 3.36 7.23 -8.03
CA ILE A 140 4.52 6.72 -8.74
C ILE A 140 5.74 7.41 -8.15
N TYR A 141 6.73 6.63 -7.71
CA TYR A 141 7.94 7.16 -7.11
C TYR A 141 9.12 6.91 -8.04
N THR A 142 9.89 7.96 -8.33
CA THR A 142 11.07 7.85 -9.19
C THR A 142 12.32 7.48 -8.39
N LEU A 143 13.33 6.93 -9.05
CA LEU A 143 14.60 6.54 -8.41
C LEU A 143 15.40 7.73 -7.84
N GLY A 144 15.06 8.96 -8.23
CA GLY A 144 15.74 10.20 -7.79
C GLY A 144 14.87 11.15 -6.97
N GLY A 145 13.66 10.72 -6.57
CA GLY A 145 12.67 11.50 -5.83
C GLY A 145 12.94 11.62 -4.34
#